data_AF-A0A8T5FI92-F1
#
_entry.id   AF-A0A8T5FI92-F1
#
_cell.length_a   1.000
_cell.length_b   1.000
_cell.length_c   1.000
_cell.angle_alpha   90.00
_cell.angle_beta   90.00
_cell.angle_gamma   90.00
#
_symmetry.space_group_name_H-M   'P 1'
#
loop_
_entity.id
_entity.type
_entity.pdbx_description
1 polymer ?
#
loop_
_entity_poly.entity_id
_entity_poly.type
_entity_poly.pdbx_seq_one_letter_code
_entity_poly.pdbx_strand_id
1 'polypeptide(L)' 'MVSLLSILEIQGNETSVDLFKDKESKKYGYAIIHNKDKYGRPIISCEPIYDSRKKALAMGTELMENIKTFDLKAYRKKFN' A
#
# COMPACT_ATOMS: atom_id res chain seq x y z
N MET A 1 -6.17 8.29 -3.06
CA MET A 1 -6.07 8.02 -4.50
C MET A 1 -4.68 7.43 -4.77
N VAL A 2 -4.58 6.30 -5.46
CA VAL A 2 -3.28 5.66 -5.77
C VAL A 2 -2.71 6.30 -7.04
N SER A 3 -1.46 6.78 -6.99
CA SER A 3 -0.81 7.42 -8.14
C SER A 3 -0.11 6.40 -9.04
N LEU A 4 0.09 6.74 -10.33
CA LEU A 4 0.88 5.92 -11.26
C LEU A 4 2.30 5.67 -10.75
N LEU A 5 2.91 6.69 -10.10
CA LEU A 5 4.23 6.56 -9.50
C LEU A 5 4.23 5.51 -8.38
N SER A 6 3.23 5.53 -7.50
CA SER A 6 3.08 4.53 -6.43
C SER A 6 2.93 3.11 -6.99
N ILE A 7 2.20 2.95 -8.10
CA ILE A 7 2.06 1.65 -8.78
C ILE A 7 3.42 1.17 -9.30
N LEU A 8 4.18 2.03 -9.98
CA LEU A 8 5.52 1.72 -10.49
C LEU A 8 6.48 1.37 -9.35
N GLU A 9 6.44 2.11 -8.24
CA GLU A 9 7.28 1.86 -7.08
C GLU A 9 7.01 0.49 -6.45
N ILE A 10 5.73 0.09 -6.34
CA ILE A 10 5.32 -1.19 -5.76
C ILE A 10 5.60 -2.37 -6.70
N GLN A 11 5.43 -2.19 -8.02
CA GLN A 11 5.74 -3.25 -8.98
C GLN A 11 7.25 -3.44 -9.22
N GLY A 12 8.02 -2.35 -9.16
CA GLY A 12 9.45 -2.34 -9.47
C GLY A 12 10.37 -2.65 -8.28
N ASN A 13 9.86 -2.73 -7.05
CA ASN A 13 10.67 -2.92 -5.85
C ASN A 13 10.09 -3.99 -4.93
N GLU A 14 10.95 -4.52 -4.03
CA GLU A 14 10.47 -5.29 -2.90
C GLU A 14 9.75 -4.39 -1.91
N THR A 15 8.48 -4.69 -1.66
CA THR A 15 7.61 -3.95 -0.75
C THR A 15 6.95 -4.86 0.26
N SER A 16 6.60 -4.29 1.41
CA SER A 16 5.89 -4.96 2.49
C SER A 16 4.75 -4.09 3.01
N VAL A 17 3.82 -4.72 3.73
CA VAL A 17 2.73 -4.03 4.43
C VAL A 17 3.13 -3.88 5.89
N ASP A 18 3.22 -2.64 6.35
CA ASP A 18 3.42 -2.31 7.75
C ASP A 18 2.11 -1.86 8.40
N LEU A 19 1.96 -2.12 9.70
CA LEU A 19 0.75 -1.83 10.45
C LEU A 19 1.05 -0.86 11.57
N PHE A 20 0.20 0.15 11.71
CA PHE A 20 0.27 1.07 12.82
C PHE A 20 -1.09 1.17 13.52
N LYS A 21 -1.05 1.50 14.80
CA LYS A 21 -2.24 1.65 15.63
C LYS A 21 -2.30 3.09 16.11
N ASP A 22 -3.45 3.71 15.91
CA ASP A 22 -3.69 5.03 16.46
C ASP A 22 -3.87 4.97 17.98
N LYS A 23 -3.29 5.95 18.68
CA LYS A 23 -3.27 5.97 20.15
C LYS A 23 -4.61 6.38 20.73
N GLU A 24 -5.33 7.28 20.05
CA GLU A 24 -6.61 7.83 20.48
C GLU A 24 -7.77 6.89 20.13
N SER A 25 -7.99 6.61 18.85
CA SER A 25 -9.10 5.78 18.37
C SER A 25 -8.92 4.28 18.63
N LYS A 26 -7.69 3.84 18.96
CA LYS A 26 -7.29 2.42 19.05
C LYS A 26 -7.49 1.61 17.77
N LYS A 27 -7.79 2.27 16.65
CA LYS A 27 -7.95 1.63 15.34
C LYS A 27 -6.59 1.39 14.68
N TYR A 28 -6.58 0.46 13.73
CA TYR A 28 -5.42 0.05 12.96
C TYR A 28 -5.48 0.67 11.56
N GLY A 29 -4.35 1.19 11.12
CA GLY A 29 -4.08 1.58 9.74
C GLY A 29 -2.99 0.67 9.16
N TYR A 30 -2.72 0.85 7.88
CA TYR A 30 -1.63 0.15 7.22
C TYR A 30 -0.88 1.09 6.28
N ALA A 31 0.38 0.77 6.02
CA ALA A 31 1.21 1.42 5.02
C ALA A 31 1.88 0.37 4.13
N ILE A 32 2.06 0.70 2.85
CA ILE A 32 2.92 -0.06 1.94
C ILE A 32 4.26 0.66 1.90
N ILE A 33 5.32 -0.05 2.25
CA ILE A 33 6.67 0.49 2.39
C ILE A 33 7.66 -0.33 1.54
N HIS A 34 8.82 0.23 1.25
CA HIS A 34 9.93 -0.53 0.66
C HIS A 34 10.52 -1.47 1.72
N ASN A 35 10.84 -2.71 1.33
CA ASN A 35 11.46 -3.72 2.19
C ASN A 35 12.99 -3.50 2.38
N LYS A 36 13.53 -2.43 1.80
CA LYS A 36 14.93 -2.02 2.00
C LYS A 36 14.93 -0.93 3.06
N ASP A 37 15.74 -1.11 4.12
CA ASP A 37 15.92 -0.26 5.31
C ASP A 37 16.15 1.25 5.07
N LYS A 38 16.18 1.70 3.81
CA LYS A 38 16.57 3.05 3.39
C LYS A 38 15.41 4.04 3.24
N TYR A 39 14.15 3.59 3.26
CA TYR A 39 13.02 4.47 2.95
C TYR A 39 12.07 4.59 4.13
N GLY A 40 12.29 5.61 4.96
CA GLY A 40 11.40 5.96 6.10
C GLY A 40 10.08 6.63 5.69
N ARG A 41 9.74 6.64 4.39
CA ARG A 41 8.48 7.22 3.88
C ARG A 41 7.60 6.11 3.30
N PRO A 42 6.32 6.06 3.67
CA PRO A 42 5.38 5.12 3.06
C PRO A 42 5.11 5.51 1.61
N ILE A 43 5.02 4.49 0.75
CA ILE A 43 4.60 4.65 -0.65
C ILE A 43 3.10 4.97 -0.70
N ILE A 44 2.34 4.22 0.11
CA ILE A 44 0.91 4.42 0.34
C ILE A 44 0.65 4.26 1.83
N SER A 45 -0.19 5.12 2.40
CA SER A 45 -0.70 4.99 3.76
C SER A 45 -2.22 5.05 3.76
N CYS A 46 -2.85 4.20 4.56
CA CYS A 46 -4.28 4.21 4.83
C CYS A 46 -4.53 4.62 6.28
N GLU A 47 -5.48 5.52 6.50
CA GLU A 47 -5.85 5.99 7.84
C GLU A 47 -6.27 4.83 8.76
N PRO A 48 -6.08 4.99 10.09
CA PRO A 48 -6.43 3.97 11.06
C PRO A 48 -7.95 3.91 11.27
N ILE A 49 -8.63 3.16 10.41
CA ILE A 49 -10.09 3.01 10.42
C ILE A 49 -10.54 1.59 10.79
N TYR A 50 -9.62 0.64 10.90
CA TYR A 50 -9.95 -0.78 11.11
C TYR A 50 -9.89 -1.16 12.60
N ASP A 51 -10.89 -1.88 13.09
CA ASP A 51 -10.93 -2.28 14.50
C ASP A 51 -9.98 -3.47 14.84
N SER A 52 -9.43 -4.13 13.81
CA SER A 52 -8.60 -5.32 13.98
C SER A 52 -7.31 -5.26 13.16
N ARG A 53 -6.20 -5.66 13.79
CA ARG A 53 -4.88 -5.82 13.15
C ARG A 53 -4.95 -6.76 11.95
N LYS A 54 -5.68 -7.88 12.08
CA LYS A 54 -5.83 -8.87 10.99
C LYS A 54 -6.56 -8.26 9.79
N LYS A 55 -7.58 -7.43 10.05
CA LYS A 55 -8.36 -6.76 8.98
C LYS A 55 -7.50 -5.73 8.25
N ALA A 56 -6.77 -4.88 8.98
CA ALA A 56 -5.86 -3.91 8.38
C ALA A 56 -4.78 -4.59 7.51
N LEU A 57 -4.21 -5.71 7.99
CA LEU A 57 -3.21 -6.47 7.23
C LEU A 57 -3.79 -7.08 5.95
N ALA A 58 -4.98 -7.69 6.04
CA ALA A 58 -5.64 -8.28 4.89
C ALA A 58 -5.90 -7.22 3.81
N MET A 59 -6.47 -6.07 4.19
CA MET A 59 -6.76 -4.97 3.26
C MET A 59 -5.48 -4.40 2.62
N GLY A 60 -4.41 -4.21 3.40
CA GLY A 60 -3.14 -3.72 2.88
C GLY A 60 -2.47 -4.72 1.94
N THR A 61 -2.56 -6.02 2.24
CA THR A 61 -2.02 -7.10 1.40
C THR A 61 -2.79 -7.21 0.10
N GLU A 62 -4.12 -7.19 0.17
CA GLU A 62 -5.00 -7.21 -1.00
C GLU A 62 -4.72 -6.02 -1.93
N LEU A 63 -4.60 -4.81 -1.38
CA LEU A 63 -4.24 -3.63 -2.18
C LEU A 63 -2.88 -3.79 -2.85
N MET A 64 -1.87 -4.26 -2.11
CA MET A 64 -0.53 -4.49 -2.66
C MET A 64 -0.56 -5.53 -3.79
N GLU A 65 -1.28 -6.63 -3.63
CA GLU A 65 -1.43 -7.68 -4.66
C GLU A 65 -2.18 -7.17 -5.90
N ASN A 66 -3.25 -6.41 -5.71
CA ASN A 66 -3.97 -5.75 -6.80
C ASN A 66 -3.07 -4.79 -7.58
N ILE A 67 -2.21 -4.04 -6.89
CA ILE A 67 -1.23 -3.17 -7.55
C ILE A 67 -0.17 -4.00 -8.28
N LYS A 68 0.33 -5.10 -7.69
CA LYS A 68 1.32 -5.98 -8.33
C LYS A 68 0.80 -6.64 -9.60
N THR A 69 -0.50 -6.94 -9.66
CA THR A 69 -1.14 -7.55 -10.84
C THR A 69 -1.73 -6.55 -11.82
N PHE A 70 -1.71 -5.24 -11.50
CA PHE A 70 -2.26 -4.19 -12.33
C PHE A 70 -1.54 -4.09 -13.70
N ASP A 71 -2.31 -4.23 -14.80
CA ASP A 71 -1.75 -4.13 -16.15
C ASP A 71 -1.52 -2.66 -16.56
N LEU A 72 -0.29 -2.21 -16.32
CA LEU A 72 0.18 -0.89 -16.75
C LEU A 72 0.16 -0.70 -18.28
N LYS A 73 0.31 -1.76 -19.08
CA LYS A 73 0.31 -1.65 -20.55
C LYS A 73 -1.10 -1.38 -21.06
N ALA A 74 -2.09 -2.09 -20.52
CA ALA A 74 -3.51 -1.82 -20.83
C ALA A 74 -3.93 -0.42 -20.38
N TYR A 75 -3.49 0.01 -19.19
CA TYR A 75 -3.76 1.36 -18.70
C TYR A 75 -3.15 2.43 -19.61
N ARG A 76 -1.87 2.30 -20.01
CA ARG A 76 -1.19 3.27 -20.88
C ARG A 76 -1.85 3.39 -22.27
N LYS A 77 -2.36 2.29 -22.83
CA LYS A 77 -3.10 2.30 -24.11
C LYS A 77 -4.45 3.02 -24.05
N LYS A 78 -5.01 3.25 -22.87
CA LYS A 78 -6.30 3.93 -22.68
C LYS A 78 -6.18 5.46 -22.68
N PHE A 79 -4.97 5.98 -22.47
CA PHE A 79 -4.67 7.41 -22.35
C PHE A 79 -3.67 7.91 -23.41
N ASN A 80 -3.25 7.02 -24.33
CA ASN A 80 -2.57 7.34 -25.58
C ASN A 80 -3.54 7.14 -26.73
#